data_AF-X6LRI4-F1
#
_entry.id   AF-X6LRI4-F1
#
_cell.length_a   1.000
_cell.length_b   1.000
_cell.length_c   1.000
_cell.angle_alpha   90.00
_cell.angle_beta   90.00
_cell.angle_gamma   90.00
#
_symmetry.space_group_name_H-M   'P 1'
#
loop_
_entity.id
_entity.type
_entity.pdbx_description
1 polymer ?
#
loop_
_entity_poly.entity_id
_entity_poly.type
_entity_poly.pdbx_seq_one_letter_code
_entity_poly.pdbx_strand_id
1 'polypeptide(L)'
;DKSYCEGKKKMDSYNLGVLKFKERLCMNSHILPRLKTELLTKLRKEREGEIIDRPLVSDTLRMFVELDECEASCRCSLYYAHFEREFLEETHSFYGNESEMYITQNSVPEYLIRAEKRLIEEHERADAYIPKHDTKHALIKAVEFELIGRYKETLVD
;
A
#
# COMPACT_ATOMS: atom_id res chain seq x y z
N ASP A 1 -22.32 -27.15 3.60
CA ASP A 1 -22.24 -26.43 2.31
C ASP A 1 -23.10 -27.05 1.22
N LYS A 2 -22.71 -28.17 0.61
CA LYS A 2 -23.35 -28.69 -0.64
C LYS A 2 -24.83 -29.09 -0.56
N SER A 3 -25.38 -29.41 0.60
CA SER A 3 -26.79 -29.82 0.73
C SER A 3 -27.65 -28.74 1.38
N TYR A 4 -27.23 -28.29 2.57
CA TYR A 4 -28.01 -27.32 3.34
C TYR A 4 -27.92 -25.90 2.75
N CYS A 5 -26.71 -25.41 2.42
CA CYS A 5 -26.54 -24.04 1.96
C CYS A 5 -27.12 -23.85 0.56
N GLU A 6 -26.86 -24.78 -0.36
CA GLU A 6 -27.46 -24.79 -1.70
C GLU A 6 -28.99 -24.91 -1.64
N GLY A 7 -29.50 -25.91 -0.90
CA GLY A 7 -30.95 -26.15 -0.79
C GLY A 7 -31.72 -25.00 -0.12
N LYS A 8 -31.07 -24.19 0.72
CA LYS A 8 -31.68 -23.03 1.40
C LYS A 8 -31.23 -21.68 0.85
N LYS A 9 -30.47 -21.65 -0.26
CA LYS A 9 -29.86 -20.43 -0.83
C LYS A 9 -29.15 -19.58 0.24
N LYS A 10 -28.38 -20.24 1.11
CA LYS A 10 -27.55 -19.60 2.14
C LYS A 10 -26.10 -19.57 1.67
N MET A 11 -25.36 -18.62 2.22
CA MET A 11 -23.90 -18.56 2.09
C MET A 11 -23.26 -19.87 2.58
N ASP A 12 -22.21 -20.31 1.92
CA ASP A 12 -21.38 -21.40 2.41
C ASP A 12 -20.61 -20.99 3.67
N SER A 13 -20.12 -21.99 4.40
CA SER A 13 -19.42 -21.79 5.67
C SER A 13 -18.18 -20.91 5.56
N TYR A 14 -17.44 -20.99 4.45
CA TYR A 14 -16.21 -20.23 4.24
C TYR A 14 -16.50 -18.74 4.05
N ASN A 15 -17.37 -18.40 3.10
CA ASN A 15 -17.75 -17.01 2.85
C ASN A 15 -18.42 -16.37 4.07
N LEU A 16 -19.19 -17.15 4.84
CA LEU A 16 -19.76 -16.66 6.10
C LEU A 16 -18.66 -16.35 7.13
N GLY A 17 -17.64 -17.19 7.22
CA GLY A 17 -16.47 -16.95 8.08
C GLY A 17 -15.72 -15.68 7.70
N VAL A 18 -15.41 -15.50 6.41
CA VAL A 18 -14.77 -14.30 5.85
C VAL A 18 -15.58 -13.04 6.17
N LEU A 19 -16.90 -13.08 5.92
CA LEU A 19 -17.82 -11.99 6.25
C LEU A 19 -17.75 -11.64 7.74
N LYS A 20 -17.85 -12.63 8.62
CA LYS A 20 -17.80 -12.40 10.07
C LYS A 20 -16.45 -11.89 10.53
N PHE A 21 -15.36 -12.35 9.94
CA PHE A 21 -14.03 -11.84 10.26
C PHE A 21 -13.90 -10.36 9.87
N LYS A 22 -14.27 -10.00 8.64
CA LYS A 22 -14.26 -8.60 8.17
C LYS A 22 -15.15 -7.70 9.01
N GLU A 23 -16.37 -8.11 9.33
CA GLU A 23 -17.27 -7.35 10.23
C GLU A 23 -16.59 -7.06 11.57
N ARG A 24 -15.97 -8.06 12.20
CA ARG A 24 -15.29 -7.90 13.49
C ARG A 24 -14.06 -7.01 13.39
N LEU A 25 -13.30 -7.11 12.30
CA LEU A 25 -12.15 -6.25 12.05
C LEU A 25 -12.57 -4.78 11.88
N CYS A 26 -13.58 -4.52 11.04
CA CYS A 26 -14.09 -3.17 10.78
C CYS A 26 -14.78 -2.55 12.01
N MET A 27 -15.54 -3.33 12.78
CA MET A 27 -16.22 -2.83 13.99
C MET A 27 -15.25 -2.59 15.15
N ASN A 28 -14.05 -3.15 15.11
CA ASN A 28 -13.07 -2.95 16.16
C ASN A 28 -12.29 -1.65 15.95
N SER A 29 -12.62 -0.64 16.77
CA SER A 29 -12.00 0.69 16.74
C SER A 29 -10.51 0.73 17.09
N HIS A 30 -9.91 -0.38 17.54
CA HIS A 30 -8.51 -0.45 17.96
C HIS A 30 -7.65 -1.28 17.00
N ILE A 31 -8.17 -2.42 16.52
CA ILE A 31 -7.37 -3.36 15.72
C ILE A 31 -7.08 -2.78 14.33
N LEU A 32 -8.11 -2.35 13.59
CA LEU A 32 -7.92 -1.88 12.23
C LEU A 32 -7.02 -0.63 12.16
N PRO A 33 -7.21 0.42 12.99
CA PRO A 33 -6.29 1.55 13.01
C PRO A 33 -4.86 1.17 13.34
N ARG A 34 -4.63 0.32 14.36
CA ARG A 34 -3.28 -0.13 14.72
C ARG A 34 -2.62 -0.92 13.61
N LEU A 35 -3.36 -1.79 12.93
CA LEU A 35 -2.83 -2.59 11.82
C LEU A 35 -2.39 -1.69 10.65
N LYS A 36 -3.19 -0.67 10.31
CA LYS A 36 -2.84 0.32 9.30
C LYS A 36 -1.58 1.10 9.68
N THR A 37 -1.54 1.63 10.90
CA THR A 37 -0.38 2.37 11.40
C THR A 37 0.88 1.52 11.38
N GLU A 38 0.80 0.25 11.80
CA GLU A 38 1.94 -0.66 11.79
C GLU A 38 2.42 -0.95 10.36
N LEU A 39 1.51 -1.19 9.40
CA LEU A 39 1.86 -1.38 7.99
C LEU A 39 2.61 -0.17 7.42
N LEU A 40 2.06 1.04 7.61
CA LEU A 40 2.68 2.28 7.14
C LEU A 40 4.02 2.54 7.84
N THR A 41 4.13 2.20 9.12
CA THR A 41 5.39 2.32 9.87
C THR A 41 6.46 1.39 9.31
N LYS A 42 6.12 0.13 9.00
CA LYS A 42 7.06 -0.80 8.35
C LYS A 42 7.50 -0.30 6.99
N LEU A 43 6.58 0.23 6.19
CA LEU A 43 6.89 0.81 4.88
C LEU A 43 7.90 1.96 4.98
N ARG A 44 7.65 2.91 5.88
CA ARG A 44 8.56 4.02 6.14
C ARG A 44 9.93 3.55 6.59
N LYS A 45 9.97 2.65 7.58
CA LYS A 45 11.22 2.05 8.09
C LYS A 45 12.05 1.42 6.97
N GLU A 46 11.40 0.70 6.06
CA GLU A 46 12.10 0.12 4.92
C GLU A 46 12.65 1.18 3.96
N ARG A 47 11.93 2.27 3.70
CA ARG A 47 12.44 3.41 2.90
C ARG A 47 13.63 4.12 3.54
N GLU A 48 13.67 4.11 4.88
CA GLU A 48 14.78 4.60 5.70
C GLU A 48 15.97 3.60 5.78
N GLY A 49 15.84 2.42 5.15
CA GLY A 49 16.88 1.41 5.06
C GLY A 49 16.86 0.35 6.16
N GLU A 50 15.83 0.32 7.01
CA GLU A 50 15.63 -0.77 7.96
C GLU A 50 15.16 -2.07 7.25
N ILE A 51 15.58 -3.21 7.77
CA ILE A 51 15.09 -4.51 7.32
C ILE A 51 13.73 -4.78 7.95
N ILE A 52 12.73 -5.09 7.12
CA ILE A 52 11.39 -5.47 7.56
C ILE A 52 11.01 -6.89 7.16
N ASP A 53 9.99 -7.44 7.82
CA ASP A 53 9.36 -8.69 7.45
C ASP A 53 8.40 -8.47 6.25
N ARG A 54 8.96 -8.51 5.03
CA ARG A 54 8.20 -8.38 3.78
C ARG A 54 7.08 -9.43 3.64
N PRO A 55 7.30 -10.72 3.94
CA PRO A 55 6.22 -11.72 3.95
C PRO A 55 5.03 -11.32 4.83
N LEU A 56 5.28 -10.83 6.05
CA LEU A 56 4.21 -10.39 6.95
C LEU A 56 3.40 -9.22 6.37
N VAL A 57 4.06 -8.24 5.75
CA VAL A 57 3.38 -7.14 5.06
C VAL A 57 2.54 -7.68 3.90
N SER A 58 3.12 -8.54 3.06
CA SER A 58 2.45 -9.17 1.92
C SER A 58 1.20 -9.94 2.32
N ASP A 59 1.30 -10.81 3.33
CA ASP A 59 0.18 -11.61 3.83
C ASP A 59 -0.91 -10.73 4.43
N THR A 60 -0.56 -9.65 5.12
CA THR A 60 -1.53 -8.72 5.68
C THR A 60 -2.29 -7.95 4.58
N LEU A 61 -1.58 -7.49 3.54
CA LEU A 61 -2.21 -6.80 2.41
C LEU A 61 -3.07 -7.74 1.57
N ARG A 62 -2.61 -8.98 1.36
CA ARG A 62 -3.40 -10.01 0.69
C ARG A 62 -4.67 -10.34 1.48
N MET A 63 -4.59 -10.43 2.80
CA MET A 63 -5.78 -10.59 3.65
C MET A 63 -6.77 -9.44 3.41
N PHE A 64 -6.33 -8.17 3.35
CA PHE A 64 -7.26 -7.06 3.06
C PHE A 64 -7.96 -7.22 1.72
N VAL A 65 -7.24 -7.66 0.70
CA VAL A 65 -7.80 -7.94 -0.63
C VAL A 65 -8.82 -9.09 -0.60
N GLU A 66 -8.46 -10.22 0.01
CA GLU A 66 -9.33 -11.40 0.09
C GLU A 66 -10.62 -11.10 0.87
N LEU A 67 -10.52 -10.31 1.95
CA LEU A 67 -11.68 -9.87 2.72
C LEU A 67 -12.59 -8.91 1.93
N ASP A 68 -12.04 -8.15 0.99
CA ASP A 68 -12.80 -7.24 0.13
C ASP A 68 -13.50 -7.93 -1.03
N GLU A 69 -12.95 -9.03 -1.54
CA GLU A 69 -13.51 -9.80 -2.65
C GLU A 69 -14.74 -10.63 -2.25
N CYS A 70 -15.00 -10.81 -0.95
CA CYS A 70 -16.23 -11.43 -0.48
C CYS A 70 -17.44 -10.53 -0.76
N GLU A 71 -18.26 -10.88 -1.76
CA GLU A 71 -19.40 -10.10 -2.26
C GLU A 71 -20.44 -9.71 -1.20
N ALA A 72 -20.56 -10.51 -0.13
CA ALA A 72 -21.48 -10.24 0.95
C ALA A 72 -20.90 -9.34 2.05
N SER A 73 -19.63 -8.98 1.95
CA SER A 73 -18.98 -8.11 2.91
C SER A 73 -19.42 -6.66 2.81
N CYS A 74 -19.23 -5.91 3.90
CA CYS A 74 -19.49 -4.47 3.94
C CYS A 74 -18.86 -3.78 2.71
N ARG A 75 -19.60 -2.85 2.08
CA ARG A 75 -19.15 -2.10 0.88
C ARG A 75 -17.88 -1.28 1.10
N CYS A 76 -17.43 -1.11 2.34
CA CYS A 76 -16.18 -0.43 2.63
C CYS A 76 -15.00 -1.37 2.32
N SER A 77 -14.15 -0.96 1.38
CA SER A 77 -12.93 -1.68 1.05
C SER A 77 -11.86 -1.47 2.12
N LEU A 78 -11.37 -2.55 2.73
CA LEU A 78 -10.22 -2.55 3.63
C LEU A 78 -8.92 -2.18 2.91
N TYR A 79 -8.73 -2.64 1.68
CA TYR A 79 -7.51 -2.34 0.94
C TYR A 79 -7.51 -0.90 0.42
N TYR A 80 -8.50 -0.51 -0.39
CA TYR A 80 -8.52 0.79 -1.06
C TYR A 80 -8.81 1.95 -0.10
N ALA A 81 -9.85 1.83 0.73
CA ALA A 81 -10.29 2.95 1.57
C ALA A 81 -9.43 3.16 2.82
N HIS A 82 -8.81 2.09 3.32
CA HIS A 82 -8.10 2.10 4.59
C HIS A 82 -6.58 2.01 4.45
N PHE A 83 -6.05 1.31 3.43
CA PHE A 83 -4.60 1.22 3.22
C PHE A 83 -4.11 2.08 2.06
N GLU A 84 -4.57 1.84 0.82
CA GLU A 84 -3.96 2.44 -0.38
C GLU A 84 -3.91 3.96 -0.33
N ARG A 85 -5.02 4.60 0.06
CA ARG A 85 -5.08 6.06 0.15
C ARG A 85 -4.00 6.62 1.08
N GLU A 86 -3.91 6.10 2.30
CA GLU A 86 -2.92 6.56 3.29
C GLU A 86 -1.50 6.19 2.87
N PHE A 87 -1.32 5.05 2.20
CA PHE A 87 -0.04 4.62 1.65
C PHE A 87 0.48 5.58 0.56
N LEU A 88 -0.38 6.01 -0.37
CA LEU A 88 -0.01 6.97 -1.41
C LEU A 88 0.21 8.36 -0.83
N GLU A 89 -0.60 8.81 0.13
CA GLU A 89 -0.39 10.07 0.84
C GLU A 89 0.96 10.09 1.58
N GLU A 90 1.32 9.01 2.27
CA GLU A 90 2.61 8.88 2.95
C GLU A 90 3.76 8.86 1.95
N THR A 91 3.58 8.21 0.79
CA THR A 91 4.56 8.18 -0.31
C THR A 91 4.83 9.59 -0.87
N HIS A 92 3.78 10.36 -1.17
CA HIS A 92 3.92 11.74 -1.61
C HIS A 92 4.66 12.58 -0.57
N SER A 93 4.30 12.45 0.71
CA SER A 93 4.97 13.18 1.79
C SER A 93 6.44 12.77 1.94
N PHE A 94 6.75 11.49 1.87
CA PHE A 94 8.11 10.98 2.01
C PHE A 94 9.02 11.50 0.90
N TYR A 95 8.63 11.29 -0.36
CA TYR A 95 9.44 11.67 -1.50
C TYR A 95 9.46 13.17 -1.76
N GLY A 96 8.37 13.89 -1.47
CA GLY A 96 8.37 15.36 -1.55
C GLY A 96 9.34 16.01 -0.57
N ASN A 97 9.43 15.48 0.66
CA ASN A 97 10.41 15.96 1.64
C ASN A 97 11.85 15.58 1.26
N GLU A 98 12.06 14.34 0.79
CA GLU A 98 13.39 13.89 0.36
C GLU A 98 13.88 14.69 -0.84
N SER A 99 13.02 14.91 -1.85
CA SER A 99 13.39 15.62 -3.08
C SER A 99 13.75 17.08 -2.81
N GLU A 100 12.96 17.77 -1.99
CA GLU A 100 13.19 19.18 -1.63
C GLU A 100 14.52 19.36 -0.89
N MET A 101 14.81 18.47 0.06
CA MET A 101 16.09 18.49 0.76
C MET A 101 17.25 18.15 -0.17
N TYR A 102 17.10 17.17 -1.06
CA TYR A 102 18.22 16.66 -1.85
C TYR A 102 18.59 17.58 -3.01
N ILE A 103 17.60 18.16 -3.70
CA ILE A 103 17.85 19.04 -4.86
C ILE A 103 18.50 20.37 -4.44
N THR A 104 18.26 20.83 -3.22
CA THR A 104 18.85 22.08 -2.69
C THR A 104 20.29 21.90 -2.22
N GLN A 105 20.70 20.65 -1.92
CA GLN A 105 21.99 20.33 -1.30
C GLN A 105 22.99 19.67 -2.26
N ASN A 106 22.54 19.16 -3.41
CA ASN A 106 23.34 18.35 -4.32
C ASN A 106 23.23 18.86 -5.76
N SER A 107 24.17 18.44 -6.60
CA SER A 107 24.11 18.73 -8.03
C SER A 107 23.00 17.95 -8.74
N VAL A 108 22.55 18.44 -9.90
CA VAL A 108 21.53 17.76 -10.72
C VAL A 108 21.91 16.31 -11.05
N PRO A 109 23.16 15.98 -11.47
CA PRO A 109 23.54 14.58 -11.71
C PRO A 109 23.42 13.69 -10.47
N GLU A 110 23.87 14.17 -9.31
CA GLU A 110 23.75 13.42 -8.05
C GLU A 110 22.30 13.21 -7.65
N TYR A 111 21.46 14.22 -7.87
CA TYR A 111 20.02 14.13 -7.66
C TYR A 111 19.38 13.07 -8.56
N LEU A 112 19.67 13.07 -9.85
CA LEU A 112 19.11 12.11 -10.80
C LEU A 112 19.53 10.67 -10.49
N ILE A 113 20.78 10.44 -10.08
CA ILE A 113 21.25 9.12 -9.63
C ILE A 113 20.46 8.65 -8.42
N ARG A 114 20.19 9.55 -7.45
CA ARG A 114 19.36 9.21 -6.29
C ARG A 114 17.91 8.94 -6.68
N ALA A 115 17.34 9.75 -7.58
CA ALA A 115 15.98 9.57 -8.06
C ALA A 115 15.79 8.22 -8.76
N GLU A 116 16.73 7.84 -9.63
CA GLU A 116 16.74 6.52 -10.30
C GLU A 116 16.82 5.39 -9.26
N LYS A 117 17.72 5.51 -8.27
CA LYS A 117 17.84 4.51 -7.20
C LYS A 117 16.52 4.33 -6.44
N ARG A 118 15.85 5.44 -6.06
CA ARG A 118 14.56 5.39 -5.35
C ARG A 118 13.45 4.77 -6.19
N LEU A 119 13.42 5.06 -7.48
CA LEU A 119 12.46 4.43 -8.40
C LEU A 119 12.68 2.93 -8.47
N ILE A 120 13.92 2.45 -8.59
CA ILE A 120 14.24 1.01 -8.58
C ILE A 120 13.78 0.37 -7.26
N GLU A 121 14.12 0.99 -6.12
CA GLU A 121 13.72 0.50 -4.80
C GLU A 121 12.18 0.39 -4.67
N GLU A 122 11.41 1.34 -5.20
CA GLU A 122 9.94 1.29 -5.18
C GLU A 122 9.35 0.27 -6.15
N HIS A 123 9.97 0.01 -7.30
CA HIS A 123 9.56 -1.08 -8.18
C HIS A 123 9.75 -2.44 -7.48
N GLU A 124 10.93 -2.67 -6.90
CA GLU A 124 11.21 -3.89 -6.14
C GLU A 124 10.25 -4.07 -4.96
N ARG A 125 9.94 -2.97 -4.27
CA ARG A 125 8.96 -2.96 -3.17
C ARG A 125 7.55 -3.31 -3.64
N ALA A 126 7.10 -2.67 -4.72
CA ALA A 126 5.81 -2.93 -5.34
C ALA A 126 5.68 -4.42 -5.71
N ASP A 127 6.73 -4.99 -6.29
CA ASP A 127 6.73 -6.40 -6.70
C ASP A 127 6.85 -7.38 -5.54
N ALA A 128 7.51 -7.00 -4.45
CA ALA A 128 7.67 -7.87 -3.29
C ALA A 128 6.36 -8.12 -2.54
N TYR A 129 5.51 -7.12 -2.35
CA TYR A 129 4.35 -7.28 -1.46
C TYR A 129 3.11 -6.42 -1.76
N ILE A 130 3.07 -5.61 -2.82
CA ILE A 130 1.84 -4.89 -3.19
C ILE A 130 0.97 -5.79 -4.06
N PRO A 131 -0.24 -6.21 -3.60
CA PRO A 131 -1.02 -7.25 -4.28
C PRO A 131 -1.77 -6.75 -5.53
N LYS A 132 -2.09 -5.46 -5.62
CA LYS A 132 -2.95 -4.92 -6.69
C LYS A 132 -2.14 -4.10 -7.72
N HIS A 133 -2.31 -4.42 -9.00
CA HIS A 133 -1.51 -3.84 -10.10
C HIS A 133 -1.74 -2.33 -10.29
N ASP A 134 -2.98 -1.87 -10.13
CA ASP A 134 -3.33 -0.45 -10.10
C ASP A 134 -2.61 0.31 -8.99
N THR A 135 -2.52 -0.25 -7.78
CA THR A 135 -1.73 0.34 -6.68
C THR A 135 -0.25 0.42 -7.00
N LYS A 136 0.34 -0.64 -7.58
CA LYS A 136 1.75 -0.62 -8.02
C LYS A 136 2.01 0.54 -8.98
N HIS A 137 1.15 0.69 -9.98
CA HIS A 137 1.29 1.75 -10.96
C HIS A 137 1.04 3.15 -10.36
N ALA A 138 0.09 3.29 -9.43
CA ALA A 138 -0.15 4.54 -8.71
C ALA A 138 1.05 4.94 -7.83
N LEU A 139 1.67 3.97 -7.15
CA LEU A 139 2.89 4.16 -6.37
C LEU A 139 4.02 4.71 -7.23
N ILE A 140 4.35 4.04 -8.34
CA ILE A 140 5.45 4.48 -9.21
C ILE A 140 5.19 5.89 -9.75
N LYS A 141 3.96 6.19 -10.17
CA LYS A 141 3.59 7.54 -10.62
C LYS A 141 3.75 8.60 -9.54
N ALA A 142 3.40 8.29 -8.30
CA ALA A 142 3.58 9.22 -7.17
C ALA A 142 5.06 9.54 -6.95
N VAL A 143 5.92 8.51 -7.00
CA VAL A 143 7.37 8.64 -6.83
C VAL A 143 7.98 9.42 -8.00
N GLU A 144 7.64 9.09 -9.24
CA GLU A 144 8.07 9.82 -10.45
C GLU A 144 7.65 11.29 -10.40
N PHE A 145 6.44 11.57 -9.93
CA PHE A 145 5.93 12.92 -9.81
C PHE A 145 6.74 13.75 -8.80
N GLU A 146 6.93 13.24 -7.58
CA GLU A 146 7.68 13.98 -6.54
C GLU A 146 9.15 14.14 -6.89
N LEU A 147 9.79 13.11 -7.47
CA LEU A 147 11.22 13.14 -7.76
C LEU A 147 11.57 13.84 -9.07
N ILE A 148 10.77 13.68 -10.12
CA ILE A 148 11.11 14.19 -11.47
C ILE A 148 10.11 15.26 -11.90
N GLY A 149 8.82 14.95 -11.84
CA GLY A 149 7.75 15.82 -12.35
C GLY A 149 7.75 17.22 -11.74
N ARG A 150 8.01 17.31 -10.42
CA ARG A 150 8.02 18.56 -9.65
C ARG A 150 9.18 19.49 -10.02
N TYR A 151 10.30 18.95 -10.48
CA TYR A 151 11.54 19.71 -10.74
C TYR A 151 11.94 19.72 -12.21
N LYS A 152 11.02 19.33 -13.12
CA LYS A 152 11.29 19.18 -14.56
C LYS A 152 12.05 20.35 -15.21
N GLU A 153 11.78 21.59 -14.78
CA GLU A 153 12.44 22.79 -15.32
C GLU A 153 13.88 22.89 -14.80
N THR A 154 14.06 22.76 -13.48
CA THR A 154 15.37 22.74 -12.80
C THR A 154 16.28 21.60 -13.27
N LEU A 155 15.71 20.49 -13.74
CA LEU A 155 16.48 19.33 -14.21
C LEU A 155 16.93 19.44 -15.68
N VAL A 156 16.37 20.38 -16.45
CA VAL A 156 16.65 20.55 -17.89
C VAL A 156 17.56 21.76 -18.16
N ASP A 157 17.66 22.69 -17.21
CA ASP A 157 18.61 23.82 -17.23
C ASP A 157 20.06 23.38 -16.96
#